data_AF-A0A960YF70-F1
#
_entry.id   AF-A0A960YF70-F1
#
_cell.length_a   1.000
_cell.length_b   1.000
_cell.length_c   1.000
_cell.angle_alpha   90.00
_cell.angle_beta   90.00
_cell.angle_gamma   90.00
#
_symmetry.space_group_name_H-M   'P 1'
#
loop_
_entity.id
_entity.type
_entity.pdbx_description
1 polymer ?
#
loop_
_entity_poly.entity_id
_entity_poly.type
_entity_poly.pdbx_seq_one_letter_code
_entity_poly.pdbx_strand_id
1 'polypeptide(L)'
;MQVLEENQTNDDFSISYEKIIFVNESIKKIQSLSFKIRLRALNSLISARKGFHMGSQGFSAVAFELIDFSNLLEEQSQKLNISMNQILLDSTEERKLKRRAMLHHKAMIQSHSLKSQIEANGRNTENNLHFIFNWKKNISAEIEILNKILRDTLKICKKGRFIMMCIKIESAYIQNDKEIYRQLSSDVSNALEDTERILKEVIVSLFV
;
A
#
# COMPACT_ATOMS: atom_id res chain seq x y z
N MET A 1 -32.17 8.04 34.81
CA MET A 1 -31.28 6.87 34.58
C MET A 1 -31.68 6.24 33.24
N GLN A 2 -31.58 7.01 32.14
CA GLN A 2 -32.17 6.63 30.85
C GLN A 2 -31.61 7.46 29.67
N VAL A 3 -30.30 7.79 29.67
CA VAL A 3 -29.66 8.60 28.61
C VAL A 3 -28.32 7.99 28.16
N LEU A 4 -28.17 6.67 28.20
CA LEU A 4 -26.91 5.99 27.83
C LEU A 4 -27.06 4.92 26.74
N GLU A 5 -28.14 4.94 25.95
CA GLU A 5 -28.32 3.98 24.85
C GLU A 5 -28.15 4.57 23.44
N GLU A 6 -27.92 5.89 23.28
CA GLU A 6 -27.93 6.51 21.93
C GLU A 6 -26.55 6.85 21.32
N ASN A 7 -25.42 6.45 21.90
CA ASN A 7 -24.09 6.76 21.33
C ASN A 7 -23.39 5.59 20.63
N GLN A 8 -24.13 4.60 20.11
CA GLN A 8 -23.57 3.55 19.24
C GLN A 8 -23.55 3.88 17.74
N THR A 9 -23.98 5.08 17.31
CA THR A 9 -24.19 5.40 15.89
C THR A 9 -23.18 6.39 15.30
N ASN A 10 -21.88 6.24 15.55
CA ASN A 10 -20.88 7.07 14.84
C ASN A 10 -19.51 6.41 14.61
N ASP A 11 -19.47 5.08 14.51
CA ASP A 11 -18.26 4.30 14.19
C ASP A 11 -17.98 4.17 12.68
N ASP A 12 -18.59 5.00 11.84
CA ASP A 12 -18.69 4.78 10.39
C ASP A 12 -17.45 5.26 9.57
N PHE A 13 -16.39 5.73 10.23
CA PHE A 13 -15.19 6.25 9.53
C PHE A 13 -13.86 5.74 10.07
N SER A 14 -13.85 4.85 11.07
CA SER A 14 -12.60 4.25 11.53
C SER A 14 -12.19 3.16 10.55
N ILE A 15 -11.21 3.44 9.67
CA ILE A 15 -10.49 2.36 8.99
C ILE A 15 -9.95 1.45 10.10
N SER A 16 -10.48 0.23 10.17
CA SER A 16 -10.04 -0.74 11.17
C SER A 16 -8.51 -0.86 11.12
N TYR A 17 -7.88 -0.85 12.29
CA TYR A 17 -6.43 -0.99 12.42
C TYR A 17 -5.93 -2.28 11.76
N GLU A 18 -6.77 -3.32 11.69
CA GLU A 18 -6.50 -4.55 10.95
C GLU A 18 -6.38 -4.31 9.44
N LYS A 19 -7.25 -3.47 8.86
CA LYS A 19 -7.17 -3.05 7.45
C LYS A 19 -5.87 -2.28 7.20
N ILE A 20 -5.49 -1.38 8.10
CA ILE A 20 -4.21 -0.63 8.02
C ILE A 20 -3.01 -1.59 7.99
N ILE A 21 -2.97 -2.57 8.90
CA ILE A 21 -1.89 -3.58 8.92
C ILE A 21 -1.90 -4.38 7.62
N PHE A 22 -3.06 -4.87 7.17
CA PHE A 22 -3.19 -5.64 5.95
C PHE A 22 -2.65 -4.90 4.73
N VAL A 23 -2.99 -3.61 4.58
CA VAL A 23 -2.51 -2.78 3.47
C VAL A 23 -1.00 -2.57 3.56
N ASN A 24 -0.45 -2.32 4.75
CA ASN A 24 1.00 -2.16 4.92
C ASN A 24 1.77 -3.43 4.52
N GLU A 25 1.31 -4.60 4.97
CA GLU A 25 1.91 -5.88 4.58
C GLU A 25 1.76 -6.16 3.08
N SER A 26 0.63 -5.76 2.49
CA SER A 26 0.40 -5.84 1.05
C SER A 26 1.38 -4.98 0.25
N ILE A 27 1.66 -3.75 0.69
CA ILE A 27 2.66 -2.86 0.05
C ILE A 27 4.05 -3.48 0.14
N LYS A 28 4.44 -4.07 1.28
CA LYS A 28 5.72 -4.77 1.42
C LYS A 28 5.85 -5.95 0.46
N LYS A 29 4.75 -6.69 0.22
CA LYS A 29 4.72 -7.77 -0.77
C LYS A 29 4.97 -7.23 -2.18
N ILE A 30 4.37 -6.09 -2.55
CA ILE A 30 4.62 -5.44 -3.85
C ILE A 30 6.10 -5.08 -4.01
N GLN A 31 6.72 -4.50 -2.97
CA GLN A 31 8.16 -4.21 -2.98
C GLN A 31 9.03 -5.47 -3.13
N SER A 32 8.64 -6.57 -2.47
CA SER A 32 9.35 -7.85 -2.62
C SER A 32 9.20 -8.40 -4.05
N LEU A 33 8.04 -8.25 -4.67
CA LEU A 33 7.78 -8.69 -6.03
C LEU A 33 8.56 -7.86 -7.05
N SER A 34 8.63 -6.53 -6.90
CA SER A 34 9.46 -5.68 -7.78
C SER A 34 10.93 -6.09 -7.73
N PHE A 35 11.45 -6.35 -6.54
CA PHE A 35 12.82 -6.85 -6.37
C PHE A 35 13.05 -8.21 -7.05
N LYS A 36 12.09 -9.14 -6.93
CA LYS A 36 12.16 -10.45 -7.62
C LYS A 36 12.19 -10.28 -9.13
N ILE A 37 11.36 -9.40 -9.70
CA ILE A 37 11.36 -9.12 -11.15
C ILE A 37 12.74 -8.60 -11.58
N ARG A 38 13.32 -7.66 -10.82
CA ARG A 38 14.66 -7.12 -11.09
C ARG A 38 15.73 -8.21 -11.07
N LEU A 39 15.73 -9.06 -10.04
CA LEU A 39 16.67 -10.17 -9.92
C LEU A 39 16.57 -11.14 -11.09
N ARG A 40 15.34 -11.47 -11.53
CA ARG A 40 15.11 -12.33 -12.69
C ARG A 40 15.66 -11.70 -13.96
N ALA A 41 15.39 -10.41 -14.19
CA ALA A 41 15.93 -9.69 -15.35
C ALA A 41 17.47 -9.63 -15.35
N LEU A 42 18.11 -9.41 -14.19
CA LEU A 42 19.57 -9.41 -14.05
C LEU A 42 20.17 -10.80 -14.29
N ASN A 43 19.59 -11.84 -13.68
CA ASN A 43 20.01 -13.23 -13.89
C ASN A 43 19.90 -13.65 -15.35
N SER A 44 18.81 -13.20 -15.98
CA SER A 44 18.62 -13.31 -17.41
C SER A 44 19.80 -12.65 -18.14
N LEU A 45 20.07 -11.35 -17.98
CA LEU A 45 21.19 -10.64 -18.63
C LEU A 45 22.54 -11.36 -18.50
N ILE A 46 22.85 -11.86 -17.31
CA ILE A 46 24.10 -12.61 -17.05
C ILE A 46 24.12 -13.91 -17.87
N SER A 47 23.00 -14.61 -17.96
CA SER A 47 22.89 -15.88 -18.70
C SER A 47 23.10 -15.67 -20.20
N ALA A 48 22.52 -14.64 -20.80
CA ALA A 48 22.76 -14.36 -22.22
C ALA A 48 24.20 -13.91 -22.52
N ARG A 49 24.85 -13.19 -21.60
CA ARG A 49 26.28 -12.84 -21.77
C ARG A 49 27.20 -14.06 -21.69
N LYS A 50 26.85 -15.08 -20.89
CA LYS A 50 27.62 -16.33 -20.79
C LYS A 50 27.43 -17.25 -22.01
N GLY A 51 26.31 -17.13 -22.72
CA GLY A 51 25.95 -18.01 -23.84
C GLY A 51 26.64 -17.76 -25.18
N PHE A 52 27.43 -16.68 -25.35
CA PHE A 52 28.12 -16.34 -26.62
C PHE A 52 27.24 -16.33 -27.89
N HIS A 53 25.91 -16.18 -27.77
CA HIS A 53 25.00 -16.24 -28.91
C HIS A 53 24.71 -14.84 -29.46
N MET A 54 25.01 -14.60 -30.75
CA MET A 54 24.82 -13.33 -31.46
C MET A 54 23.34 -12.89 -31.63
N GLY A 55 22.37 -13.68 -31.16
CA GLY A 55 20.95 -13.32 -31.07
C GLY A 55 20.55 -12.55 -29.80
N SER A 56 21.49 -12.25 -28.90
CA SER A 56 21.22 -11.71 -27.56
C SER A 56 20.90 -10.21 -27.47
N GLN A 57 20.86 -9.47 -28.59
CA GLN A 57 20.57 -8.03 -28.57
C GLN A 57 19.12 -7.76 -28.13
N GLY A 58 18.14 -8.49 -28.66
CA GLY A 58 16.74 -8.38 -28.25
C GLY A 58 16.53 -8.76 -26.78
N PHE A 59 17.28 -9.74 -26.29
CA PHE A 59 17.26 -10.15 -24.88
C PHE A 59 17.70 -9.04 -23.93
N SER A 60 18.76 -8.33 -24.30
CA SER A 60 19.33 -7.29 -23.45
C SER A 60 18.36 -6.13 -23.33
N ALA A 61 17.74 -5.72 -24.44
CA ALA A 61 16.73 -4.66 -24.47
C ALA A 61 15.53 -5.00 -23.56
N VAL A 62 14.97 -6.21 -23.71
CA VAL A 62 13.84 -6.67 -22.89
C VAL A 62 14.18 -6.73 -21.40
N ALA A 63 15.36 -7.25 -21.06
CA ALA A 63 15.78 -7.33 -19.67
C ALA A 63 16.05 -5.95 -19.06
N PHE A 64 16.57 -4.98 -19.85
CA PHE A 64 16.67 -3.59 -19.41
C PHE A 64 15.27 -2.97 -19.19
N GLU A 65 14.32 -3.19 -20.09
CA GLU A 65 12.93 -2.73 -19.89
C GLU A 65 12.30 -3.32 -18.62
N LEU A 66 12.58 -4.58 -18.30
CA LEU A 66 12.14 -5.19 -17.04
C LEU A 66 12.79 -4.58 -15.81
N ILE A 67 14.08 -4.22 -15.89
CA ILE A 67 14.78 -3.52 -14.82
C ILE A 67 14.16 -2.14 -14.61
N ASP A 68 13.94 -1.38 -15.69
CA ASP A 68 13.32 -0.06 -15.62
C ASP A 68 11.89 -0.14 -15.06
N PHE A 69 11.10 -1.13 -15.52
CA PHE A 69 9.79 -1.42 -14.97
C PHE A 69 9.86 -1.75 -13.47
N SER A 70 10.81 -2.58 -13.05
CA SER A 70 10.97 -2.96 -11.64
C SER A 70 11.34 -1.76 -10.76
N ASN A 71 12.16 -0.84 -11.27
CA ASN A 71 12.54 0.39 -10.56
C ASN A 71 11.34 1.34 -10.45
N LEU A 72 10.53 1.48 -11.50
CA LEU A 72 9.28 2.26 -11.45
C LEU A 72 8.28 1.68 -10.43
N LEU A 73 8.16 0.35 -10.37
CA LEU A 73 7.30 -0.31 -9.41
C LEU A 73 7.81 -0.15 -7.97
N GLU A 74 9.13 -0.23 -7.77
CA GLU A 74 9.78 0.03 -6.47
C GLU A 74 9.55 1.48 -6.02
N GLU A 75 9.71 2.47 -6.90
CA GLU A 75 9.46 3.88 -6.60
C GLU A 75 8.00 4.12 -6.16
N GLN A 76 7.02 3.54 -6.86
CA GLN A 76 5.63 3.65 -6.44
C GLN A 76 5.37 2.93 -5.13
N SER A 77 5.98 1.76 -4.92
CA SER A 77 5.87 1.03 -3.65
C SER A 77 6.42 1.84 -2.48
N GLN A 78 7.50 2.60 -2.67
CA GLN A 78 8.02 3.52 -1.66
C GLN A 78 7.04 4.66 -1.36
N LYS A 79 6.43 5.25 -2.38
CA LYS A 79 5.40 6.29 -2.20
C LYS A 79 4.17 5.75 -1.44
N LEU A 80 3.72 4.55 -1.78
CA LEU A 80 2.65 3.86 -1.05
C LEU A 80 3.04 3.65 0.42
N ASN A 81 4.27 3.22 0.69
CA ASN A 81 4.76 2.98 2.04
C ASN A 81 4.80 4.27 2.87
N ILE A 82 5.29 5.38 2.29
CA ILE A 82 5.31 6.70 2.96
C ILE A 82 3.89 7.14 3.35
N SER A 83 2.95 7.13 2.41
CA SER A 83 1.56 7.53 2.68
C SER A 83 0.88 6.59 3.68
N MET A 84 1.13 5.28 3.59
CA MET A 84 0.59 4.30 4.54
C MET A 84 1.15 4.48 5.96
N ASN A 85 2.43 4.80 6.09
CA ASN A 85 3.03 5.09 7.40
C ASN A 85 2.43 6.34 8.03
N GLN A 86 2.13 7.37 7.22
CA GLN A 86 1.44 8.57 7.70
C GLN A 86 0.05 8.22 8.26
N ILE A 87 -0.74 7.45 7.52
CA ILE A 87 -2.05 6.95 7.97
C ILE A 87 -1.93 6.13 9.26
N LEU A 88 -0.90 5.28 9.37
CA LEU A 88 -0.66 4.48 10.57
C LEU A 88 -0.31 5.36 11.79
N LEU A 89 0.53 6.38 11.62
CA LEU A 89 0.88 7.33 12.67
C LEU A 89 -0.36 8.09 13.16
N ASP A 90 -1.15 8.60 12.22
CA ASP A 90 -2.36 9.36 12.53
C ASP A 90 -3.44 8.49 13.20
N SER A 91 -3.61 7.24 12.77
CA SER A 91 -4.49 6.27 13.43
C SER A 91 -3.99 5.88 14.83
N THR A 92 -2.67 5.79 15.02
CA THR A 92 -2.09 5.49 16.32
C THR A 92 -2.28 6.64 17.31
N GLU A 93 -2.10 7.88 16.87
CA GLU A 93 -2.42 9.09 17.64
C GLU A 93 -3.90 9.11 18.05
N GLU A 94 -4.82 8.80 17.14
CA GLU A 94 -6.25 8.70 17.42
C GLU A 94 -6.54 7.70 18.56
N ARG A 95 -5.97 6.49 18.48
CA ARG A 95 -6.16 5.46 19.52
C ARG A 95 -5.59 5.90 20.87
N LYS A 96 -4.43 6.56 20.88
CA LYS A 96 -3.86 7.12 22.12
C LYS A 96 -4.81 8.14 22.74
N LEU A 97 -5.40 9.02 21.93
CA LEU A 97 -6.35 10.03 22.40
C LEU A 97 -7.65 9.41 22.90
N LYS A 98 -8.25 8.47 22.16
CA LYS A 98 -9.42 7.71 22.63
C LYS A 98 -9.15 7.00 23.96
N ARG A 99 -7.97 6.37 24.11
CA ARG A 99 -7.55 5.73 25.36
C ARG A 99 -7.40 6.74 26.50
N ARG A 100 -6.76 7.90 26.26
CA ARG A 100 -6.64 8.97 27.25
C ARG A 100 -8.01 9.49 27.69
N ALA A 101 -8.91 9.73 26.73
CA ALA A 101 -10.28 10.18 27.00
C ALA A 101 -11.05 9.16 27.85
N MET A 102 -10.95 7.87 27.53
CA MET A 102 -11.56 6.79 28.31
C MET A 102 -11.02 6.72 29.74
N LEU A 103 -9.69 6.80 29.91
CA LEU A 103 -9.06 6.79 31.23
C LEU A 103 -9.45 8.01 32.06
N HIS A 104 -9.48 9.20 31.43
CA HIS A 104 -9.93 10.43 32.08
C HIS A 104 -11.39 10.33 32.53
N HIS A 105 -12.27 9.83 31.65
CA HIS A 105 -13.68 9.61 31.99
C HIS A 105 -13.85 8.63 33.16
N LYS A 106 -13.10 7.53 33.16
CA LYS A 106 -13.10 6.55 34.26
C LYS A 106 -12.63 7.15 35.59
N ALA A 107 -11.55 7.94 35.57
CA ALA A 107 -11.04 8.62 36.76
C ALA A 107 -12.04 9.68 37.28
N MET A 108 -12.73 10.37 36.37
CA MET A 108 -13.74 11.38 36.68
C MET A 108 -15.00 10.78 37.32
N ILE A 109 -15.45 9.60 36.87
CA ILE A 109 -16.54 8.86 37.54
C ILE A 109 -16.16 8.48 38.98
N GLN A 110 -14.88 8.18 39.20
CA GLN A 110 -14.37 7.78 40.52
C GLN A 110 -14.17 8.98 41.47
N SER A 111 -13.96 10.20 40.97
CA SER A 111 -13.83 11.41 41.78
C SER A 111 -15.17 12.17 41.88
N HIS A 112 -15.82 12.12 43.03
CA HIS A 112 -17.14 12.72 43.31
C HIS A 112 -17.23 14.27 43.25
N SER A 113 -16.38 15.00 42.52
CA SER A 113 -16.37 16.48 42.52
C SER A 113 -17.08 17.11 41.31
N LEU A 114 -18.40 17.30 41.40
CA LEU A 114 -19.25 17.84 40.31
C LEU A 114 -18.92 19.27 39.82
N LYS A 115 -18.26 20.12 40.62
CA LYS A 115 -18.08 21.55 40.28
C LYS A 115 -16.88 21.85 39.37
N SER A 116 -15.75 21.18 39.56
CA SER A 116 -14.58 21.29 38.66
C SER A 116 -14.78 20.52 37.35
N GLN A 117 -15.80 19.66 37.30
CA GLN A 117 -16.14 18.81 36.15
C GLN A 117 -16.79 19.57 34.97
N ILE A 118 -17.55 20.64 35.22
CA ILE A 118 -18.31 21.34 34.16
C ILE A 118 -17.42 22.31 33.37
N GLU A 119 -16.56 23.05 34.06
CA GLU A 119 -15.67 24.05 33.43
C GLU A 119 -14.48 23.40 32.70
N ALA A 120 -13.93 22.31 33.23
CA ALA A 120 -12.90 21.53 32.56
C ALA A 120 -13.44 20.80 31.31
N ASN A 121 -14.69 20.33 31.36
CA ASN A 121 -15.31 19.68 30.21
C ASN A 121 -15.61 20.66 29.07
N GLY A 122 -16.13 21.87 29.34
CA GLY A 122 -16.44 22.84 28.28
C GLY A 122 -15.24 23.18 27.40
N ARG A 123 -14.09 23.51 28.01
CA ARG A 123 -12.86 23.86 27.27
C ARG A 123 -12.18 22.67 26.60
N ASN A 124 -12.28 21.48 27.19
CA ASN A 124 -11.72 20.27 26.58
C ASN A 124 -12.57 19.75 25.41
N THR A 125 -13.89 19.98 25.43
CA THR A 125 -14.79 19.49 24.38
C THR A 125 -14.59 20.25 23.07
N GLU A 126 -14.43 21.57 23.13
CA GLU A 126 -14.21 22.42 21.96
C GLU A 126 -12.84 22.15 21.29
N ASN A 127 -11.78 22.01 22.10
CA ASN A 127 -10.46 21.61 21.63
C ASN A 127 -10.43 20.19 21.04
N ASN A 128 -11.18 19.25 21.64
CA ASN A 128 -11.28 17.89 21.12
C ASN A 128 -12.07 17.82 19.81
N LEU A 129 -13.15 18.59 19.66
CA LEU A 129 -13.93 18.65 18.42
C LEU A 129 -13.10 19.21 17.26
N HIS A 130 -12.36 20.30 17.49
CA HIS A 130 -11.47 20.86 16.49
C HIS A 130 -10.33 19.89 16.12
N PHE A 131 -9.76 19.18 17.10
CA PHE A 131 -8.77 18.14 16.86
C PHE A 131 -9.33 17.00 16.00
N ILE A 132 -10.51 16.46 16.37
CA ILE A 132 -11.16 15.37 15.62
C ILE A 132 -11.49 15.81 14.19
N PHE A 133 -11.97 17.03 13.99
CA PHE A 133 -12.28 17.56 12.67
C PHE A 133 -11.03 17.68 11.79
N ASN A 134 -9.96 18.29 12.30
CA ASN A 134 -8.70 18.40 11.55
C ASN A 134 -8.06 17.03 11.28
N TRP A 135 -8.13 16.11 12.24
CA TRP A 135 -7.65 14.75 12.07
C TRP A 135 -8.41 14.01 10.96
N LYS A 136 -9.75 14.08 10.96
CA LYS A 136 -10.58 13.46 9.91
C LYS A 136 -10.21 14.00 8.53
N LYS A 137 -10.03 15.32 8.43
CA LYS A 137 -9.63 15.98 7.18
C LYS A 137 -8.24 15.54 6.71
N ASN A 138 -7.28 15.39 7.62
CA ASN A 138 -5.93 14.95 7.28
C ASN A 138 -5.93 13.49 6.79
N ILE A 139 -6.60 12.60 7.51
CA ILE A 139 -6.70 11.20 7.10
C ILE A 139 -7.44 11.04 5.78
N SER A 140 -8.53 11.77 5.55
CA SER A 140 -9.24 11.69 4.27
C SER A 140 -8.34 12.13 3.11
N ALA A 141 -7.55 13.20 3.30
CA ALA A 141 -6.60 13.66 2.30
C ALA A 141 -5.49 12.62 2.03
N GLU A 142 -4.94 12.00 3.07
CA GLU A 142 -3.94 10.94 2.92
C GLU A 142 -4.50 9.69 2.23
N ILE A 143 -5.73 9.31 2.54
CA ILE A 143 -6.43 8.21 1.85
C ILE A 143 -6.63 8.52 0.36
N GLU A 144 -6.99 9.76 0.01
CA GLU A 144 -7.10 10.18 -1.40
C GLU A 144 -5.77 10.11 -2.13
N ILE A 145 -4.68 10.57 -1.49
CA ILE A 145 -3.31 10.48 -2.00
C ILE A 145 -2.94 9.02 -2.21
N LEU A 146 -3.18 8.15 -1.22
CA LEU A 146 -2.94 6.72 -1.30
C LEU A 146 -3.72 6.09 -2.47
N ASN A 147 -5.00 6.44 -2.65
CA ASN A 147 -5.83 5.96 -3.77
C ASN A 147 -5.24 6.33 -5.12
N LYS A 148 -4.79 7.59 -5.25
CA LYS A 148 -4.16 8.08 -6.47
C LYS A 148 -2.91 7.27 -6.80
N ILE A 149 -2.03 7.06 -5.81
CA ILE A 149 -0.80 6.28 -5.99
C ILE A 149 -1.13 4.82 -6.33
N LEU A 150 -2.12 4.20 -5.70
CA LEU A 150 -2.57 2.83 -6.02
C LEU A 150 -3.05 2.72 -7.48
N ARG A 151 -3.85 3.68 -7.94
CA ARG A 151 -4.32 3.73 -9.34
C ARG A 151 -3.19 3.96 -10.33
N ASP A 152 -2.23 4.81 -10.00
CA ASP A 152 -1.07 5.04 -10.85
C ASP A 152 -0.15 3.80 -10.88
N THR A 153 -0.01 3.09 -9.76
CA THR A 153 0.68 1.79 -9.71
C THR A 153 -0.01 0.75 -10.59
N LEU A 154 -1.34 0.67 -10.57
CA LEU A 154 -2.10 -0.20 -11.49
C LEU A 154 -1.88 0.15 -12.97
N LYS A 155 -1.75 1.44 -13.31
CA LYS A 155 -1.40 1.85 -14.68
C LYS A 155 0.00 1.38 -15.07
N ILE A 156 0.96 1.41 -14.13
CA ILE A 156 2.30 0.85 -14.36
C ILE A 156 2.23 -0.65 -14.60
N CYS A 157 1.43 -1.40 -13.83
CA CYS A 157 1.23 -2.83 -14.08
C CYS A 157 0.70 -3.11 -15.49
N LYS A 158 -0.18 -2.26 -16.04
CA LYS A 158 -0.63 -2.36 -17.44
C LYS A 158 0.52 -2.20 -18.44
N LYS A 159 1.48 -1.30 -18.18
CA LYS A 159 2.70 -1.19 -18.99
C LYS A 159 3.56 -2.46 -18.86
N GLY A 160 3.67 -3.00 -17.66
CA GLY A 160 4.32 -4.29 -17.41
C GLY A 160 3.74 -5.42 -18.26
N ARG A 161 2.41 -5.49 -18.42
CA ARG A 161 1.76 -6.49 -19.30
C ARG A 161 2.19 -6.36 -20.77
N PHE A 162 2.36 -5.13 -21.25
CA PHE A 162 2.85 -4.89 -22.61
C PHE A 162 4.28 -5.40 -22.77
N ILE A 163 5.17 -5.10 -21.82
CA ILE A 163 6.54 -5.65 -21.80
C ILE A 163 6.48 -7.17 -21.84
N MET A 164 5.65 -7.81 -20.99
CA MET A 164 5.47 -9.26 -20.97
C MET A 164 5.04 -9.86 -22.31
N MET A 165 4.17 -9.16 -23.04
CA MET A 165 3.77 -9.56 -24.38
C MET A 165 4.95 -9.51 -25.34
N CYS A 166 5.76 -8.44 -25.32
CA CYS A 166 6.99 -8.35 -26.10
C CYS A 166 7.95 -9.51 -25.78
N ILE A 167 8.13 -9.87 -24.50
CA ILE A 167 8.99 -11.01 -24.10
C ILE A 167 8.49 -12.31 -24.72
N LYS A 168 7.17 -12.55 -24.69
CA LYS A 168 6.57 -13.78 -25.26
C LYS A 168 6.78 -13.84 -26.77
N ILE A 169 6.62 -12.71 -27.46
CA ILE A 169 6.87 -12.61 -28.90
C ILE A 169 8.34 -12.93 -29.18
N GLU A 170 9.28 -12.23 -28.54
CA GLU A 170 10.72 -12.45 -28.71
C GLU A 170 11.13 -13.90 -28.40
N SER A 171 10.55 -14.50 -27.35
CA SER A 171 10.79 -15.91 -26.99
C SER A 171 10.38 -16.91 -28.06
N ALA A 172 9.40 -16.57 -28.89
CA ALA A 172 8.94 -17.43 -29.97
C ALA A 172 9.89 -17.43 -31.17
N TYR A 173 10.64 -16.34 -31.38
CA TYR A 173 11.56 -16.17 -32.50
C TYR A 173 12.99 -16.65 -32.19
N ILE A 174 13.37 -16.75 -30.92
CA ILE A 174 14.73 -17.15 -30.52
C ILE A 174 14.79 -18.66 -30.30
N GLN A 175 15.57 -19.36 -31.13
CA GLN A 175 15.68 -20.82 -31.07
C GLN A 175 16.64 -21.33 -29.99
N ASN A 176 17.75 -20.64 -29.74
CA ASN A 176 18.81 -21.14 -28.85
C ASN A 176 18.52 -20.93 -27.35
N ASP A 177 17.78 -19.88 -26.99
CA ASP A 177 17.53 -19.49 -25.58
C ASP A 177 16.04 -19.57 -25.17
N LYS A 178 15.20 -20.21 -26.00
CA LYS A 178 13.73 -20.24 -25.85
C LYS A 178 13.25 -20.57 -24.44
N GLU A 179 13.88 -21.54 -23.77
CA GLU A 179 13.45 -21.99 -22.45
C GLU A 179 13.75 -20.98 -21.35
N ILE A 180 14.89 -20.29 -21.42
CA ILE A 180 15.26 -19.21 -20.49
C ILE A 180 14.27 -18.05 -20.61
N TYR A 181 13.89 -17.70 -21.84
CA TYR A 181 12.90 -16.68 -22.11
C TYR A 181 11.50 -17.05 -21.63
N ARG A 182 11.10 -18.30 -21.85
CA ARG A 182 9.80 -18.80 -21.41
C ARG A 182 9.71 -18.79 -19.89
N GLN A 183 10.77 -19.19 -19.20
CA GLN A 183 10.84 -19.16 -17.74
C GLN A 183 10.82 -17.73 -17.20
N LEU A 184 11.63 -16.82 -17.75
CA LEU A 184 11.60 -15.39 -17.40
C LEU A 184 10.20 -14.80 -17.60
N SER A 185 9.59 -15.12 -18.75
CA SER A 185 8.25 -14.66 -19.08
C SER A 185 7.21 -15.16 -18.06
N SER A 186 7.25 -16.45 -17.73
CA SER A 186 6.34 -17.04 -16.74
C SER A 186 6.52 -16.44 -15.35
N ASP A 187 7.76 -16.33 -14.87
CA ASP A 187 8.07 -15.83 -13.53
C ASP A 187 7.62 -14.38 -13.35
N VAL A 188 7.89 -13.52 -14.34
CA VAL A 188 7.50 -12.11 -14.28
C VAL A 188 6.00 -11.94 -14.49
N SER A 189 5.36 -12.73 -15.36
CA SER A 189 3.89 -12.73 -15.50
C SER A 189 3.21 -13.06 -14.18
N ASN A 190 3.65 -14.11 -13.48
CA ASN A 190 3.10 -14.49 -12.18
C ASN A 190 3.28 -13.38 -11.14
N ALA A 191 4.48 -12.78 -11.07
CA ALA A 191 4.75 -11.67 -10.14
C ALA A 191 3.90 -10.43 -10.44
N LEU A 192 3.62 -10.15 -11.71
CA LEU A 192 2.78 -9.04 -12.14
C LEU A 192 1.30 -9.28 -11.79
N GLU A 193 0.80 -10.49 -12.03
CA GLU A 193 -0.56 -10.90 -11.67
C GLU A 193 -0.77 -10.84 -10.15
N ASP A 194 0.20 -11.30 -9.37
CA ASP A 194 0.18 -11.18 -7.92
C ASP A 194 0.15 -9.72 -7.46
N THR A 195 0.98 -8.86 -8.08
CA THR A 195 1.00 -7.43 -7.77
C THR A 195 -0.36 -6.78 -8.05
N GLU A 196 -0.96 -7.06 -9.20
CA GLU A 196 -2.28 -6.52 -9.56
C GLU A 196 -3.39 -7.02 -8.66
N ARG A 197 -3.36 -8.30 -8.28
CA ARG A 197 -4.32 -8.88 -7.33
C ARG A 197 -4.24 -8.16 -6.00
N ILE A 198 -3.03 -8.01 -5.44
CA ILE A 198 -2.80 -7.31 -4.18
C ILE A 198 -3.30 -5.86 -4.26
N LEU A 199 -2.99 -5.14 -5.34
CA LEU A 199 -3.45 -3.77 -5.53
C LEU A 199 -4.99 -3.66 -5.56
N LYS A 200 -5.68 -4.60 -6.22
CA LYS A 200 -7.14 -4.63 -6.25
C LYS A 200 -7.73 -4.95 -4.87
N GLU A 201 -7.16 -5.92 -4.14
CA GLU A 201 -7.59 -6.27 -2.79
C GLU A 201 -7.43 -5.08 -1.83
N VAL A 202 -6.31 -4.34 -1.92
CA VAL A 202 -6.07 -3.13 -1.13
C VAL A 202 -7.11 -2.05 -1.44
N ILE A 203 -7.42 -1.82 -2.72
CA ILE A 203 -8.44 -0.84 -3.12
C ILE A 203 -9.82 -1.24 -2.57
N VAL A 204 -10.19 -2.51 -2.69
CA VAL A 204 -11.48 -2.99 -2.15
C VAL A 204 -11.50 -2.83 -0.63
N SER A 205 -10.43 -3.23 0.08
CA SER A 205 -10.37 -3.18 1.54
C SER A 205 -10.47 -1.75 2.12
N LEU A 206 -9.95 -0.75 1.40
CA LEU A 206 -9.89 0.64 1.87
C LEU A 206 -11.10 1.49 1.45
N PHE A 207 -11.77 1.14 0.35
CA PHE A 207 -12.76 2.01 -0.29
C PHE A 207 -14.15 1.37 -0.47
N VAL A 208 -14.31 0.08 -0.12
CA VAL A 208 -15.58 -0.66 -0.09
C VAL A 208 -15.80 -1.21 1.32
#